data_AF-A0A0S3R3W8-F1
#
_entry.id   AF-A0A0S3R3W8-F1
#
_cell.length_a   1.000
_cell.length_b   1.000
_cell.length_c   1.000
_cell.angle_alpha   90.00
_cell.angle_beta   90.00
_cell.angle_gamma   90.00
#
_symmetry.space_group_name_H-M   'P 1'
#
loop_
_entity.id
_entity.type
_entity.pdbx_description
1 polymer ?
#
loop_
_entity_poly.entity_id
_entity_poly.type
_entity_poly.pdbx_seq_one_letter_code
_entity_poly.pdbx_strand_id
1 'polypeptide(L)'
;MDSRVLERESRVVLNFLDENRKLSEDCKDLIATLPLEKGWVAKHLHQYEGFWHTTRQLEGLVSCQNHFQAHHTDVLIVTTPKSGTTWLKAWTFSLLHRHKYHPTTQNHPLLTHNPHFLVPFLELDLYLDKPSLPDLSSFPSPRLFSTHIPYVSLPKSVTQTSCKIVYLCRDPKDAFISLWHFTNRLRPHTMLPNSLHEAFHKFCRGVSLYGPFWEHVLEYWHKSLEHPHKIIFMRFEEMKLNPEFSLKKLATFVGCPFSREEEDAGVVQEILKLCSFDNLSNLPVNRNGKLSSGEAHRAFFRRGEIGDWKNHLTADMIQQLNAITEEKLAQHGLRF
;
A
#
# COMPACT_ATOMS: atom_id res chain seq x y z
N MET A 1 3.90 28.36 28.45
CA MET A 1 4.35 27.46 27.36
C MET A 1 5.12 28.32 26.38
N ASP A 2 6.42 28.04 26.24
CA ASP A 2 7.37 28.88 25.53
C ASP A 2 7.13 28.82 24.00
N SER A 3 6.98 29.99 23.38
CA SER A 3 6.74 30.19 21.94
C SER A 3 7.85 29.58 21.08
N ARG A 4 9.04 29.36 21.65
CA ARG A 4 10.17 28.69 20.97
C ARG A 4 10.03 27.16 20.85
N VAL A 5 9.16 26.53 21.64
CA VAL A 5 8.87 25.08 21.52
C VAL A 5 7.92 24.83 20.35
N LEU A 6 6.94 25.72 20.12
CA LEU A 6 6.04 25.67 18.97
C LEU A 6 6.77 25.92 17.63
N GLU A 7 7.77 26.80 17.62
CA GLU A 7 8.59 27.03 16.40
C GLU A 7 9.47 25.83 16.03
N ARG A 8 9.97 25.05 17.00
CA ARG A 8 10.80 23.87 16.72
C ARG A 8 10.02 22.68 16.18
N GLU A 9 8.74 22.55 16.51
CA GLU A 9 7.88 21.50 15.93
C GLU A 9 7.43 21.81 14.49
N SER A 10 7.63 23.05 14.02
CA SER A 10 7.16 23.52 12.71
C SER A 10 8.12 23.31 11.52
N ARG A 11 9.32 22.75 11.75
CA ARG A 11 10.38 22.65 10.73
C ARG A 11 10.73 21.23 10.26
N VAL A 12 10.00 20.20 10.67
CA VAL A 12 10.21 18.86 10.09
C VAL A 12 9.37 18.77 8.82
N VAL A 13 9.97 19.10 7.67
CA VAL A 13 9.45 18.65 6.39
C VAL A 13 9.39 17.14 6.49
N LEU A 14 8.19 16.57 6.35
CA LEU A 14 8.05 15.11 6.38
C LEU A 14 8.91 14.54 5.26
N ASN A 15 9.73 13.53 5.54
CA ASN A 15 10.71 13.01 4.58
C ASN A 15 10.05 12.58 3.25
N PHE A 16 8.74 12.27 3.24
CA PHE A 16 8.00 11.97 2.01
C PHE A 16 7.66 13.18 1.13
N LEU A 17 7.73 14.40 1.65
CA LEU A 17 7.59 15.66 0.89
C LEU A 17 8.94 16.33 0.62
N ASP A 18 10.04 15.77 1.13
CA ASP A 18 11.36 16.35 0.97
C ASP A 18 11.91 16.09 -0.44
N GLU A 19 11.73 17.08 -1.32
CA GLU A 19 12.31 17.11 -2.67
C GLU A 19 13.80 17.52 -2.66
N ASN A 20 14.38 17.91 -1.51
CA ASN A 20 15.77 18.36 -1.38
C ASN A 20 16.74 17.26 -0.92
N ARG A 21 16.28 16.01 -0.82
CA ARG A 21 17.15 14.86 -0.51
C ARG A 21 18.27 14.75 -1.54
N LYS A 22 19.49 14.47 -1.09
CA LYS A 22 20.64 14.23 -1.98
C LYS A 22 20.45 12.89 -2.71
N LEU A 23 19.96 12.96 -3.93
CA LEU A 23 19.81 11.82 -4.84
C LEU A 23 21.18 11.34 -5.36
N SER A 24 21.27 10.06 -5.74
CA SER A 24 22.38 9.57 -6.56
C SER A 24 22.43 10.28 -7.93
N GLU A 25 23.60 10.34 -8.56
CA GLU A 25 23.75 11.03 -9.86
C GLU A 25 22.95 10.33 -10.96
N ASP A 26 23.02 8.99 -11.02
CA ASP A 26 22.23 8.17 -11.95
C ASP A 26 20.72 8.44 -11.83
N CYS A 27 20.22 8.65 -10.61
CA CYS A 27 18.82 8.96 -10.37
C CYS A 27 18.46 10.36 -10.89
N LYS A 28 19.34 11.37 -10.71
CA LYS A 28 19.12 12.71 -11.26
C LYS A 28 19.10 12.69 -12.79
N ASP A 29 20.04 11.98 -13.40
CA ASP A 29 20.14 11.85 -14.85
C ASP A 29 18.88 11.19 -15.43
N LEU A 30 18.42 10.10 -14.79
CA LEU A 30 17.15 9.47 -15.16
C LEU A 30 15.99 10.48 -15.04
N ILE A 31 15.82 11.09 -13.87
CA ILE A 31 14.71 12.01 -13.58
C ILE A 31 14.66 13.18 -14.55
N ALA A 32 15.80 13.70 -14.98
CA ALA A 32 15.89 14.81 -15.93
C ALA A 32 15.31 14.47 -17.32
N THR A 33 15.23 13.18 -17.67
CA THR A 33 14.69 12.71 -18.95
C THR A 33 13.20 12.37 -18.91
N LEU A 34 12.61 12.24 -17.71
CA LEU A 34 11.24 11.76 -17.55
C LEU A 34 10.21 12.88 -17.72
N PRO A 35 9.04 12.61 -18.32
CA PRO A 35 7.92 13.54 -18.33
C PRO A 35 7.55 13.99 -16.91
N LEU A 36 7.32 15.29 -16.76
CA LEU A 36 7.04 15.94 -15.47
C LEU A 36 5.63 16.52 -15.46
N GLU A 37 4.87 16.27 -14.39
CA GLU A 37 3.62 16.96 -14.17
C GLU A 37 3.49 17.44 -12.72
N LYS A 38 2.80 18.57 -12.52
CA LYS A 38 2.42 19.04 -11.19
C LYS A 38 1.56 17.99 -10.49
N GLY A 39 2.02 17.50 -9.35
CA GLY A 39 1.29 16.54 -8.53
C GLY A 39 0.22 17.21 -7.66
N TRP A 40 -0.47 16.38 -6.89
CA TRP A 40 -1.35 16.81 -5.80
C TRP A 40 -0.95 16.18 -4.47
N VAL A 41 -0.28 15.02 -4.51
CA VAL A 41 0.30 14.38 -3.33
C VAL A 41 1.68 14.97 -3.00
N ALA A 42 2.55 15.03 -4.00
CA ALA A 42 3.81 15.80 -3.99
C ALA A 42 3.69 16.99 -4.96
N LYS A 43 4.66 17.91 -4.94
CA LYS A 43 4.64 19.09 -5.82
C LYS A 43 4.75 18.66 -7.28
N HIS A 44 5.60 17.68 -7.56
CA HIS A 44 5.81 17.13 -8.89
C HIS A 44 5.80 15.60 -8.89
N LEU A 45 5.38 15.03 -10.01
CA LEU A 45 5.46 13.62 -10.32
C LEU A 45 6.18 13.42 -11.65
N HIS A 46 6.96 12.35 -11.74
CA HIS A 46 7.68 11.94 -12.93
C HIS A 46 7.05 10.66 -13.48
N GLN A 47 6.88 10.58 -14.79
CA GLN A 47 6.36 9.38 -15.45
C GLN A 47 7.50 8.43 -15.81
N TYR A 48 7.56 7.27 -15.16
CA TYR A 48 8.52 6.20 -15.42
C TYR A 48 7.76 4.93 -15.79
N GLU A 49 8.13 4.30 -16.91
CA GLU A 49 7.48 3.08 -17.42
C GLU A 49 5.93 3.17 -17.51
N GLY A 50 5.41 4.38 -17.78
CA GLY A 50 3.98 4.66 -17.89
C GLY A 50 3.30 5.11 -16.59
N PHE A 51 3.99 5.03 -15.45
CA PHE A 51 3.42 5.31 -14.12
C PHE A 51 4.04 6.52 -13.44
N TRP A 52 3.27 7.20 -12.58
CA TRP A 52 3.64 8.45 -11.93
C TRP A 52 4.20 8.24 -10.53
N HIS A 53 5.42 8.70 -10.32
CA HIS A 53 6.15 8.56 -9.05
C HIS A 53 6.67 9.90 -8.56
N THR A 54 6.82 10.06 -7.24
CA THR A 54 7.63 11.18 -6.72
C THR A 54 9.11 10.95 -7.04
N THR A 55 9.88 12.03 -7.08
CA THR A 55 11.35 12.00 -7.18
C THR A 55 11.96 11.01 -6.17
N ARG A 56 11.50 11.06 -4.92
CA ARG A 56 11.95 10.18 -3.84
C ARG A 56 11.61 8.70 -4.09
N GLN A 57 10.41 8.42 -4.64
CA GLN A 57 9.99 7.04 -4.93
C GLN A 57 10.78 6.42 -6.07
N LEU A 58 11.18 7.21 -7.08
CA LEU A 58 11.95 6.71 -8.21
C LEU A 58 13.30 6.15 -7.80
N GLU A 59 14.01 6.83 -6.88
CA GLU A 59 15.30 6.34 -6.37
C GLU A 59 15.16 4.94 -5.74
N GLY A 60 14.17 4.78 -4.86
CA GLY A 60 13.88 3.50 -4.22
C GLY A 60 13.39 2.42 -5.19
N LEU A 61 12.57 2.80 -6.16
CA LEU A 61 12.09 1.91 -7.23
C LEU A 61 13.24 1.36 -8.06
N VAL A 62 14.10 2.22 -8.59
CA VAL A 62 15.23 1.83 -9.44
C VAL A 62 16.23 0.99 -8.66
N SER A 63 16.54 1.39 -7.42
CA SER A 63 17.39 0.61 -6.52
C SER A 63 16.79 -0.79 -6.27
N CYS A 64 15.48 -0.87 -6.01
CA CYS A 64 14.78 -2.14 -5.83
C CYS A 64 14.82 -3.01 -7.10
N GLN A 65 14.54 -2.44 -8.28
CA GLN A 65 14.58 -3.16 -9.56
C GLN A 65 15.96 -3.77 -9.83
N ASN A 66 17.04 -3.03 -9.53
CA ASN A 66 18.42 -3.45 -9.79
C ASN A 66 18.94 -4.48 -8.79
N HIS A 67 18.48 -4.44 -7.54
CA HIS A 67 19.14 -5.17 -6.45
C HIS A 67 18.25 -6.19 -5.72
N PHE A 68 16.93 -6.12 -5.85
CA PHE A 68 16.05 -7.08 -5.18
C PHE A 68 16.11 -8.46 -5.85
N GLN A 69 16.39 -9.47 -5.05
CA GLN A 69 16.40 -10.88 -5.47
C GLN A 69 15.28 -11.64 -4.77
N ALA A 70 14.20 -11.90 -5.51
CA ALA A 70 13.07 -12.67 -5.03
C ALA A 70 13.44 -14.15 -4.82
N HIS A 71 13.00 -14.73 -3.71
CA HIS A 71 13.08 -16.15 -3.43
C HIS A 71 11.73 -16.82 -3.74
N HIS A 72 11.76 -18.11 -4.08
CA HIS A 72 10.56 -18.88 -4.43
C HIS A 72 9.53 -18.98 -3.30
N THR A 73 9.95 -18.80 -2.05
CA THR A 73 9.07 -18.79 -0.87
C THR A 73 8.56 -17.39 -0.51
N ASP A 74 9.01 -16.31 -1.17
CA ASP A 74 8.58 -14.97 -0.82
C ASP A 74 7.07 -14.77 -1.05
N VAL A 75 6.47 -13.94 -0.20
CA VAL A 75 5.11 -13.45 -0.37
C VAL A 75 5.17 -11.93 -0.49
N LEU A 76 4.68 -11.40 -1.61
CA LEU A 76 4.65 -9.98 -1.91
C LEU A 76 3.21 -9.47 -1.89
N ILE A 77 2.91 -8.55 -0.98
CA ILE A 77 1.63 -7.82 -0.93
C ILE A 77 1.71 -6.63 -1.88
N VAL A 78 0.83 -6.59 -2.87
CA VAL A 78 0.77 -5.49 -3.84
C VAL A 78 -0.58 -4.81 -3.78
N THR A 79 -0.57 -3.48 -3.75
CA THR A 79 -1.78 -2.66 -3.77
C THR A 79 -1.49 -1.37 -4.49
N THR A 80 -2.49 -0.73 -5.10
CA THR A 80 -2.41 0.73 -5.26
C THR A 80 -2.52 1.41 -3.89
N PRO A 81 -1.91 2.60 -3.69
CA PRO A 81 -2.03 3.30 -2.42
C PRO A 81 -3.49 3.45 -1.98
N LYS A 82 -3.74 3.11 -0.71
CA LYS A 82 -5.05 3.24 -0.02
C LYS A 82 -6.14 2.24 -0.45
N SER A 83 -5.74 1.14 -1.08
CA SER A 83 -6.61 0.00 -1.40
C SER A 83 -6.69 -1.07 -0.31
N GLY A 84 -6.21 -0.79 0.91
CA GLY A 84 -6.32 -1.71 2.06
C GLY A 84 -5.00 -2.33 2.54
N THR A 85 -3.86 -1.79 2.10
CA THR A 85 -2.51 -2.33 2.37
C THR A 85 -2.25 -2.60 3.86
N THR A 86 -2.55 -1.65 4.74
CA THR A 86 -2.34 -1.81 6.20
C THR A 86 -3.09 -3.04 6.75
N TRP A 87 -4.31 -3.26 6.27
CA TRP A 87 -5.15 -4.35 6.73
C TRP A 87 -4.66 -5.69 6.21
N LEU A 88 -4.31 -5.75 4.92
CA LEU A 88 -3.74 -6.95 4.30
C LEU A 88 -2.38 -7.31 4.90
N LYS A 89 -1.51 -6.33 5.20
CA LYS A 89 -0.25 -6.56 5.93
C LYS A 89 -0.52 -7.23 7.28
N ALA A 90 -1.49 -6.74 8.04
CA ALA A 90 -1.85 -7.32 9.33
C ALA A 90 -2.36 -8.76 9.19
N TRP A 91 -3.29 -9.00 8.25
CA TRP A 91 -3.84 -10.34 7.97
C TRP A 91 -2.75 -11.33 7.59
N THR A 92 -1.95 -11.01 6.57
CA THR A 92 -0.93 -11.92 6.06
C THR A 92 0.17 -12.16 7.10
N PHE A 93 0.55 -11.14 7.88
CA PHE A 93 1.52 -11.31 8.96
C PHE A 93 1.00 -12.26 10.04
N SER A 94 -0.20 -12.01 10.58
CA SER A 94 -0.81 -12.86 11.60
C SER A 94 -1.03 -14.28 11.09
N LEU A 95 -1.49 -14.43 9.84
CA LEU A 95 -1.69 -15.72 9.20
C LEU A 95 -0.39 -16.52 9.09
N LEU A 96 0.69 -15.94 8.54
CA LEU A 96 1.95 -16.65 8.33
C LEU A 96 2.68 -16.97 9.63
N HIS A 97 2.47 -16.17 10.68
CA HIS A 97 3.17 -16.32 11.95
C HIS A 97 2.30 -16.88 13.08
N ARG A 98 1.07 -17.32 12.83
CA ARG A 98 0.11 -17.75 13.87
C ARG A 98 0.61 -18.87 14.79
N HIS A 99 1.46 -19.77 14.30
CA HIS A 99 2.06 -20.83 15.13
C HIS A 99 3.16 -20.30 16.07
N LYS A 100 3.84 -19.21 15.69
CA LYS A 100 4.86 -18.55 16.50
C LYS A 100 4.24 -17.52 17.44
N TYR A 101 3.25 -16.78 16.96
CA TYR A 101 2.52 -15.76 17.66
C TYR A 101 1.02 -16.03 17.50
N HIS A 102 0.47 -16.84 18.41
CA HIS A 102 -0.97 -17.10 18.43
C HIS A 102 -1.76 -15.78 18.52
N PRO A 103 -2.89 -15.63 17.80
CA PRO A 103 -3.62 -14.36 17.72
C PRO A 103 -4.11 -13.81 19.07
N THR A 104 -4.25 -14.67 20.08
CA THR A 104 -4.64 -14.28 21.45
C THR A 104 -3.47 -14.04 22.41
N THR A 105 -2.22 -14.26 21.98
CA THR A 105 -1.07 -14.03 22.86
C THR A 105 -0.88 -12.54 23.13
N GLN A 106 -0.67 -12.19 24.41
CA GLN A 106 -0.51 -10.80 24.85
C GLN A 106 0.72 -10.08 24.26
N ASN A 107 1.70 -10.83 23.73
CA ASN A 107 2.90 -10.30 23.11
C ASN A 107 2.87 -10.36 21.58
N HIS A 108 1.70 -10.55 20.95
CA HIS A 108 1.59 -10.58 19.50
C HIS A 108 2.18 -9.29 18.89
N PRO A 109 3.09 -9.38 17.88
CA PRO A 109 3.80 -8.20 17.36
C PRO A 109 2.93 -7.04 16.91
N LEU A 110 1.73 -7.31 16.35
CA LEU A 110 0.75 -6.27 15.98
C LEU A 110 0.26 -5.41 17.16
N LEU A 111 0.37 -5.87 18.41
CA LEU A 111 -0.03 -5.09 19.59
C LEU A 111 0.99 -4.00 19.92
N THR A 112 2.25 -4.17 19.51
CA THR A 112 3.37 -3.28 19.84
C THR A 112 4.00 -2.62 18.61
N HIS A 113 3.71 -3.10 17.40
CA HIS A 113 4.24 -2.58 16.14
C HIS A 113 3.13 -2.31 15.13
N ASN A 114 3.29 -1.25 14.35
CA ASN A 114 2.39 -0.97 13.22
C ASN A 114 2.59 -2.03 12.10
N PRO A 115 1.52 -2.45 11.38
CA PRO A 115 1.64 -3.43 10.29
C PRO A 115 2.68 -3.06 9.22
N HIS A 116 2.92 -1.77 8.97
CA HIS A 116 3.92 -1.30 8.00
C HIS A 116 5.35 -1.59 8.45
N PHE A 117 5.62 -1.70 9.75
CA PHE A 117 6.92 -2.11 10.26
C PHE A 117 7.15 -3.62 10.10
N LEU A 118 6.12 -4.43 10.36
CA LEU A 118 6.19 -5.89 10.29
C LEU A 118 6.28 -6.42 8.86
N VAL A 119 5.71 -5.68 7.91
CA VAL A 119 5.75 -6.00 6.48
C VAL A 119 6.26 -4.78 5.74
N PRO A 120 7.58 -4.65 5.54
CA PRO A 120 8.16 -3.45 4.95
C PRO A 120 7.84 -3.34 3.45
N PHE A 121 7.78 -2.11 2.96
CA PHE A 121 7.76 -1.80 1.53
C PHE A 121 9.16 -1.96 0.93
N LEU A 122 9.25 -2.63 -0.22
CA LEU A 122 10.53 -2.80 -0.91
C LEU A 122 11.12 -1.44 -1.28
N GLU A 123 10.42 -0.68 -2.12
CA GLU A 123 10.88 0.57 -2.72
C GLU A 123 10.92 1.75 -1.75
N LEU A 124 10.39 1.61 -0.53
CA LEU A 124 10.36 2.67 0.48
C LEU A 124 11.22 2.30 1.70
N ASP A 125 10.78 1.31 2.46
CA ASP A 125 11.39 1.00 3.77
C ASP A 125 12.78 0.34 3.62
N LEU A 126 13.00 -0.42 2.55
CA LEU A 126 14.21 -1.23 2.37
C LEU A 126 15.22 -0.62 1.41
N TYR A 127 14.78 -0.14 0.24
CA TYR A 127 15.68 0.34 -0.83
C TYR A 127 15.83 1.86 -0.90
N LEU A 128 15.07 2.61 -0.10
CA LEU A 128 15.12 4.07 -0.06
C LEU A 128 15.48 4.60 1.34
N ASP A 129 14.87 4.11 2.40
CA ASP A 129 15.07 4.65 3.76
C ASP A 129 16.29 4.07 4.49
N LYS A 130 17.05 3.20 3.83
CA LYS A 130 18.32 2.66 4.33
C LYS A 130 19.51 3.33 3.65
N PRO A 131 20.61 3.58 4.37
CA PRO A 131 21.81 4.21 3.81
C PRO A 131 22.61 3.27 2.88
N SER A 132 22.36 1.96 2.97
CA SER A 132 23.03 0.91 2.21
C SER A 132 22.01 -0.10 1.70
N LEU A 133 22.41 -0.91 0.72
CA LEU A 133 21.59 -2.03 0.26
C LEU A 133 21.19 -2.93 1.46
N PRO A 134 19.92 -3.35 1.52
CA PRO A 134 19.42 -4.13 2.65
C PRO A 134 19.97 -5.55 2.59
N ASP A 135 20.41 -6.07 3.73
CA ASP A 135 20.64 -7.51 3.90
C ASP A 135 19.32 -8.20 4.27
N LEU A 136 18.76 -8.91 3.30
CA LEU A 136 17.49 -9.62 3.42
C LEU A 136 17.63 -11.05 3.96
N SER A 137 18.85 -11.51 4.27
CA SER A 137 19.10 -12.86 4.79
C SER A 137 18.55 -13.07 6.21
N SER A 138 18.38 -11.98 6.96
CA SER A 138 17.85 -11.99 8.33
C SER A 138 16.33 -12.14 8.41
N PHE A 139 15.60 -11.99 7.30
CA PHE A 139 14.14 -12.15 7.29
C PHE A 139 13.77 -13.62 7.41
N PRO A 140 12.82 -13.99 8.31
CA PRO A 140 12.35 -15.37 8.39
C PRO A 140 11.69 -15.79 7.08
N SER A 141 11.87 -17.06 6.69
CA SER A 141 11.17 -17.64 5.54
C SER A 141 9.78 -18.14 5.97
N PRO A 142 8.72 -17.94 5.17
CA PRO A 142 8.70 -17.15 3.94
C PRO A 142 8.87 -15.66 4.24
N ARG A 143 9.69 -14.95 3.44
CA ARG A 143 9.87 -13.51 3.62
C ARG A 143 8.61 -12.81 3.14
N LEU A 144 8.10 -11.90 3.97
CA LEU A 144 6.87 -11.17 3.70
C LEU A 144 7.20 -9.70 3.44
N PHE A 145 6.93 -9.24 2.22
CA PHE A 145 7.17 -7.88 1.78
C PHE A 145 5.92 -7.24 1.20
N SER A 146 5.99 -5.94 0.96
CA SER A 146 4.93 -5.20 0.27
C SER A 146 5.48 -4.23 -0.75
N THR A 147 4.64 -3.81 -1.69
CA THR A 147 4.99 -2.79 -2.68
C THR A 147 3.75 -2.11 -3.25
N HIS A 148 3.95 -0.90 -3.75
CA HIS A 148 3.00 -0.20 -4.63
C HIS A 148 3.48 -0.16 -6.09
N ILE A 149 4.58 -0.85 -6.42
CA ILE A 149 5.14 -0.88 -7.76
C ILE A 149 4.15 -1.52 -8.75
N PRO A 150 3.89 -0.91 -9.91
CA PRO A 150 3.13 -1.51 -11.01
C PRO A 150 3.78 -2.80 -11.52
N TYR A 151 3.01 -3.70 -12.15
CA TYR A 151 3.55 -5.01 -12.52
C TYR A 151 4.70 -4.89 -13.51
N VAL A 152 4.60 -4.01 -14.50
CA VAL A 152 5.64 -3.76 -15.51
C VAL A 152 6.98 -3.34 -14.88
N SER A 153 6.92 -2.64 -13.74
CA SER A 153 8.08 -2.10 -13.05
C SER A 153 8.59 -2.99 -11.91
N LEU A 154 8.03 -4.18 -11.70
CA LEU A 154 8.54 -5.10 -10.68
C LEU A 154 9.98 -5.54 -11.00
N PRO A 155 10.82 -5.82 -9.98
CA PRO A 155 12.12 -6.44 -10.20
C PRO A 155 11.98 -7.71 -11.04
N LYS A 156 12.86 -7.90 -12.03
CA LYS A 156 12.80 -9.07 -12.93
C LYS A 156 12.80 -10.39 -12.16
N SER A 157 13.55 -10.47 -11.06
CA SER A 157 13.56 -11.62 -10.14
C SER A 157 12.15 -11.97 -9.63
N VAL A 158 11.31 -10.99 -9.31
CA VAL A 158 9.90 -11.23 -8.90
C VAL A 158 9.12 -11.87 -10.04
N THR A 159 9.28 -11.40 -11.28
CA THR A 159 8.55 -11.96 -12.44
C THR A 159 9.06 -13.34 -12.87
N GLN A 160 10.34 -13.64 -12.64
CA GLN A 160 11.01 -14.88 -13.06
C GLN A 160 10.96 -16.00 -12.01
N THR A 161 10.91 -15.66 -10.71
CA THR A 161 10.84 -16.63 -9.62
C THR A 161 9.38 -17.01 -9.32
N SER A 162 9.13 -18.14 -8.65
CA SER A 162 7.77 -18.58 -8.28
C SER A 162 7.24 -17.98 -6.98
N CYS A 163 7.73 -16.80 -6.55
CA CYS A 163 7.22 -16.12 -5.36
C CYS A 163 5.73 -15.81 -5.52
N LYS A 164 5.01 -15.72 -4.40
CA LYS A 164 3.57 -15.46 -4.39
C LYS A 164 3.30 -13.97 -4.36
N ILE A 165 2.35 -13.51 -5.16
CA ILE A 165 1.88 -12.13 -5.18
C ILE A 165 0.43 -12.10 -4.73
N VAL A 166 0.14 -11.31 -3.70
CA VAL A 166 -1.21 -11.04 -3.21
C VAL A 166 -1.58 -9.62 -3.59
N TYR A 167 -2.35 -9.49 -4.67
CA TYR A 167 -2.85 -8.19 -5.12
C TYR A 167 -4.19 -7.86 -4.47
N LEU A 168 -4.32 -6.67 -3.90
CA LEU A 168 -5.59 -6.18 -3.36
C LEU A 168 -6.01 -4.88 -4.04
N CYS A 169 -7.16 -4.94 -4.72
CA CYS A 169 -7.82 -3.78 -5.30
C CYS A 169 -8.96 -3.28 -4.40
N ARG A 170 -9.45 -2.08 -4.71
CA ARG A 170 -10.58 -1.43 -4.04
C ARG A 170 -11.36 -0.63 -5.07
N ASP A 171 -12.63 -0.34 -4.83
CA ASP A 171 -13.41 0.58 -5.66
C ASP A 171 -12.62 1.89 -5.86
N PRO A 172 -12.40 2.33 -7.12
CA PRO A 172 -11.60 3.52 -7.42
C PRO A 172 -12.10 4.78 -6.71
N LYS A 173 -13.42 4.91 -6.50
CA LYS A 173 -14.04 6.06 -5.82
C LYS A 173 -13.62 6.10 -4.35
N ASP A 174 -13.67 4.96 -3.66
CA ASP A 174 -13.24 4.87 -2.26
C ASP A 174 -11.72 4.96 -2.10
N ALA A 175 -10.96 4.37 -3.04
CA ALA A 175 -9.50 4.48 -3.07
C ALA A 175 -9.08 5.94 -3.22
N PHE A 176 -9.68 6.68 -4.16
CA PHE A 176 -9.43 8.10 -4.38
C PHE A 176 -9.74 8.94 -3.13
N ILE A 177 -10.93 8.82 -2.55
CA ILE A 177 -11.31 9.57 -1.34
C ILE A 177 -10.39 9.24 -0.16
N SER A 178 -9.99 7.97 -0.03
CA SER A 178 -9.03 7.57 0.99
C SER A 178 -7.65 8.17 0.77
N LEU A 179 -7.19 8.32 -0.47
CA LEU A 179 -5.91 8.96 -0.81
C LEU A 179 -5.97 10.47 -0.60
N TRP A 180 -7.08 11.10 -0.97
CA TRP A 180 -7.31 12.53 -0.74
C TRP A 180 -7.28 12.89 0.75
N HIS A 181 -8.01 12.16 1.60
CA HIS A 181 -7.93 12.38 3.05
C HIS A 181 -6.56 12.09 3.64
N PHE A 182 -5.91 11.00 3.19
CA PHE A 182 -4.61 10.60 3.71
C PHE A 182 -3.56 11.68 3.44
N THR A 183 -3.50 12.17 2.21
CA THR A 183 -2.53 13.20 1.81
C THR A 183 -2.80 14.53 2.49
N ASN A 184 -4.07 14.92 2.66
CA ASN A 184 -4.42 16.11 3.45
C ASN A 184 -4.07 15.98 4.94
N ARG A 185 -4.18 14.80 5.54
CA ARG A 185 -3.77 14.56 6.94
C ARG A 185 -2.26 14.65 7.14
N LEU A 186 -1.48 14.34 6.10
CA LEU A 186 -0.04 14.39 6.15
C LEU A 186 0.53 15.71 5.65
N ARG A 187 -0.27 16.59 5.06
CA ARG A 187 0.20 17.91 4.61
C ARG A 187 0.62 18.76 5.81
N PRO A 188 1.72 19.53 5.69
CA PRO A 188 2.09 20.52 6.71
C PRO A 188 0.95 21.53 6.90
N HIS A 189 0.71 21.93 8.14
CA HIS A 189 -0.33 22.92 8.47
C HIS A 189 -0.12 24.29 7.81
N THR A 190 1.10 24.56 7.35
CA THR A 190 1.47 25.78 6.60
C THR A 190 1.02 25.75 5.14
N MET A 191 0.62 24.59 4.61
CA MET A 191 0.12 24.44 3.24
C MET A 191 -1.40 24.37 3.22
N LEU A 192 -2.01 24.96 2.20
CA LEU A 192 -3.45 24.80 1.96
C LEU A 192 -3.79 23.31 1.73
N PRO A 193 -4.97 22.84 2.17
CA PRO A 193 -5.45 21.51 1.82
C PRO A 193 -5.53 21.33 0.30
N ASN A 194 -5.31 20.11 -0.16
CA ASN A 194 -5.57 19.71 -1.53
C ASN A 194 -7.05 19.92 -1.86
N SER A 195 -7.32 20.69 -2.90
CA SER A 195 -8.66 20.78 -3.49
C SER A 195 -9.12 19.40 -3.93
N LEU A 196 -10.32 18.99 -3.49
CA LEU A 196 -10.92 17.73 -3.90
C LEU A 196 -11.10 17.69 -5.43
N HIS A 197 -11.56 18.80 -6.02
CA HIS A 197 -11.81 18.91 -7.46
C HIS A 197 -10.51 18.79 -8.28
N GLU A 198 -9.44 19.49 -7.87
CA GLU A 198 -8.16 19.40 -8.58
C GLU A 198 -7.53 18.01 -8.45
N ALA A 199 -7.55 17.44 -7.25
CA ALA A 199 -7.06 16.08 -7.00
C ALA A 199 -7.85 15.05 -7.81
N PHE A 200 -9.17 15.20 -7.89
CA PHE A 200 -10.06 14.33 -8.64
C PHE A 200 -9.77 14.40 -10.14
N HIS A 201 -9.65 15.60 -10.71
CA HIS A 201 -9.33 15.78 -12.12
C HIS A 201 -7.98 15.14 -12.47
N LYS A 202 -6.97 15.31 -11.61
CA LYS A 202 -5.66 14.66 -11.79
C LYS A 202 -5.74 13.14 -11.67
N PHE A 203 -6.48 12.62 -10.71
CA PHE A 203 -6.71 11.17 -10.55
C PHE A 203 -7.39 10.58 -11.78
N CYS A 204 -8.44 11.23 -12.33
CA CYS A 204 -9.11 10.79 -13.56
C CYS A 204 -8.19 10.77 -14.78
N ARG A 205 -7.23 11.70 -14.85
CA ARG A 205 -6.17 11.72 -15.89
C ARG A 205 -5.05 10.71 -15.63
N GLY A 206 -5.10 9.95 -14.54
CA GLY A 206 -4.08 8.99 -14.13
C GLY A 206 -2.88 9.59 -13.38
N VAL A 207 -2.86 10.91 -13.15
CA VAL A 207 -1.77 11.64 -12.49
C VAL A 207 -1.93 11.54 -10.96
N SER A 208 -1.52 10.40 -10.40
CA SER A 208 -1.51 10.11 -8.97
C SER A 208 -0.34 9.22 -8.61
N LEU A 209 0.00 9.08 -7.31
CA LEU A 209 1.06 8.15 -6.89
C LEU A 209 0.80 6.74 -7.40
N TYR A 210 1.77 6.17 -8.13
CA TYR A 210 1.70 4.87 -8.80
C TYR A 210 0.51 4.74 -9.78
N GLY A 211 -0.06 5.86 -10.19
CA GLY A 211 -1.10 5.91 -11.22
C GLY A 211 -0.50 5.86 -12.61
N PRO A 212 -1.29 5.58 -13.66
CA PRO A 212 -2.75 5.53 -13.64
C PRO A 212 -3.36 4.34 -12.87
N PHE A 213 -4.41 4.60 -12.09
CA PHE A 213 -5.01 3.61 -11.19
C PHE A 213 -5.56 2.38 -11.93
N TRP A 214 -6.27 2.60 -13.03
CA TRP A 214 -6.94 1.53 -13.77
C TRP A 214 -5.94 0.61 -14.46
N GLU A 215 -4.92 1.18 -15.08
CA GLU A 215 -3.80 0.46 -15.71
C GLU A 215 -3.05 -0.38 -14.67
N HIS A 216 -2.77 0.19 -13.49
CA HIS A 216 -2.16 -0.57 -12.39
C HIS A 216 -3.03 -1.76 -11.98
N VAL A 217 -4.35 -1.57 -11.83
CA VAL A 217 -5.26 -2.67 -11.48
C VAL A 217 -5.34 -3.71 -12.59
N LEU A 218 -5.40 -3.26 -13.84
CA LEU A 218 -5.60 -4.10 -15.01
C LEU A 218 -4.40 -5.01 -15.29
N GLU A 219 -3.18 -4.52 -15.12
CA GLU A 219 -1.97 -5.33 -15.25
C GLU A 219 -1.99 -6.52 -14.29
N TYR A 220 -2.24 -6.29 -13.01
CA TYR A 220 -2.31 -7.37 -12.02
C TYR A 220 -3.52 -8.28 -12.24
N TRP A 221 -4.64 -7.76 -12.74
CA TRP A 221 -5.79 -8.56 -13.13
C TRP A 221 -5.42 -9.56 -14.21
N HIS A 222 -4.87 -9.09 -15.34
CA HIS A 222 -4.43 -9.97 -16.43
C HIS A 222 -3.40 -11.00 -15.97
N LYS A 223 -2.39 -10.56 -15.22
CA LYS A 223 -1.35 -11.47 -14.73
C LYS A 223 -1.87 -12.49 -13.73
N SER A 224 -2.93 -12.19 -12.98
CA SER A 224 -3.61 -13.17 -12.13
C SER A 224 -4.36 -14.24 -12.91
N LEU A 225 -4.91 -13.89 -14.08
CA LEU A 225 -5.56 -14.86 -14.97
C LEU A 225 -4.52 -15.74 -15.69
N GLU A 226 -3.39 -15.17 -16.10
CA GLU A 226 -2.28 -15.90 -16.74
C GLU A 226 -1.54 -16.83 -15.76
N HIS A 227 -1.37 -16.38 -14.50
CA HIS A 227 -0.57 -17.09 -13.50
C HIS A 227 -1.31 -17.23 -12.15
N PRO A 228 -2.45 -17.95 -12.10
CA PRO A 228 -3.30 -18.03 -10.90
C PRO A 228 -2.63 -18.74 -9.71
N HIS A 229 -1.61 -19.56 -9.96
CA HIS A 229 -0.81 -20.19 -8.92
C HIS A 229 0.25 -19.24 -8.34
N LYS A 230 0.57 -18.14 -9.02
CA LYS A 230 1.57 -17.16 -8.61
C LYS A 230 0.95 -15.88 -8.06
N ILE A 231 -0.20 -15.46 -8.60
CA ILE A 231 -0.84 -14.20 -8.27
C ILE A 231 -2.30 -14.44 -7.90
N ILE A 232 -2.69 -14.02 -6.70
CA ILE A 232 -4.10 -13.94 -6.31
C ILE A 232 -4.56 -12.49 -6.39
N PHE A 233 -5.69 -12.28 -7.05
CA PHE A 233 -6.37 -10.99 -7.10
C PHE A 233 -7.53 -11.00 -6.10
N MET A 234 -7.47 -10.11 -5.11
CA MET A 234 -8.47 -9.95 -4.05
C MET A 234 -9.08 -8.55 -4.11
N ARG A 235 -10.29 -8.41 -3.56
CA ARG A 235 -11.00 -7.13 -3.46
C ARG A 235 -11.21 -6.73 -2.01
N PHE A 236 -10.99 -5.46 -1.70
CA PHE A 236 -11.19 -4.91 -0.36
C PHE A 236 -12.64 -5.10 0.11
N GLU A 237 -13.60 -4.92 -0.80
CA GLU A 237 -15.02 -5.07 -0.55
C GLU A 237 -15.35 -6.53 -0.17
N GLU A 238 -14.77 -7.51 -0.86
CA GLU A 238 -14.94 -8.94 -0.55
C GLU A 238 -14.30 -9.29 0.81
N MET A 239 -13.10 -8.78 1.09
CA MET A 239 -12.46 -8.94 2.40
C MET A 239 -13.31 -8.37 3.55
N LYS A 240 -14.06 -7.30 3.30
CA LYS A 240 -14.89 -6.66 4.31
C LYS A 240 -16.26 -7.33 4.47
N LEU A 241 -16.88 -7.76 3.37
CA LEU A 241 -18.19 -8.42 3.39
C LEU A 241 -18.10 -9.90 3.81
N ASN A 242 -17.04 -10.60 3.40
CA ASN A 242 -16.83 -12.03 3.67
C ASN A 242 -15.42 -12.26 4.24
N PRO A 243 -15.12 -11.78 5.46
CA PRO A 243 -13.77 -11.79 6.00
C PRO A 243 -13.21 -13.19 6.23
N GLU A 244 -14.02 -14.12 6.75
CA GLU A 244 -13.59 -15.50 7.01
C GLU A 244 -13.22 -16.23 5.71
N PHE A 245 -14.10 -16.15 4.71
CA PHE A 245 -13.86 -16.72 3.39
C PHE A 245 -12.58 -16.15 2.76
N SER A 246 -12.41 -14.82 2.81
CA SER A 246 -11.26 -14.14 2.24
C SER A 246 -9.95 -14.53 2.94
N LEU A 247 -9.97 -14.68 4.27
CA LEU A 247 -8.80 -15.10 5.04
C LEU A 247 -8.43 -16.56 4.77
N LYS A 248 -9.41 -17.48 4.68
CA LYS A 248 -9.19 -18.88 4.30
C LYS A 248 -8.66 -19.02 2.87
N LYS A 249 -9.18 -18.21 1.94
CA LYS A 249 -8.71 -18.13 0.55
C LYS A 249 -7.25 -17.66 0.49
N LEU A 250 -6.90 -16.63 1.26
CA LEU A 250 -5.52 -16.14 1.39
C LEU A 250 -4.60 -17.22 1.97
N ALA A 251 -5.01 -17.89 3.06
CA ALA A 251 -4.28 -18.98 3.71
C ALA A 251 -3.94 -20.12 2.75
N THR A 252 -4.93 -20.54 1.96
CA THR A 252 -4.74 -21.58 0.95
C THR A 252 -3.74 -21.13 -0.13
N PHE A 253 -3.87 -19.90 -0.62
CA PHE A 253 -3.01 -19.39 -1.69
C PHE A 253 -1.53 -19.26 -1.28
N VAL A 254 -1.27 -18.76 -0.08
CA VAL A 254 0.10 -18.60 0.45
C VAL A 254 0.69 -19.91 0.99
N GLY A 255 -0.04 -21.02 0.91
CA GLY A 255 0.44 -22.36 1.24
C GLY A 255 0.38 -22.73 2.72
N CYS A 256 -0.48 -22.07 3.51
CA CYS A 256 -0.70 -22.39 4.92
C CYS A 256 -2.20 -22.45 5.27
N PRO A 257 -3.00 -23.32 4.60
CA PRO A 257 -4.42 -23.46 4.89
C PRO A 257 -4.65 -23.77 6.37
N PHE A 258 -5.81 -23.37 6.89
CA PHE A 258 -6.18 -23.70 8.26
C PHE A 258 -6.49 -25.20 8.36
N SER A 259 -6.04 -25.83 9.44
CA SER A 259 -6.47 -27.20 9.76
C SER A 259 -7.88 -27.19 10.33
N ARG A 260 -8.54 -28.36 10.33
CA ARG A 260 -9.87 -28.49 10.94
C ARG A 260 -9.84 -28.14 12.43
N GLU A 261 -8.75 -28.52 13.11
CA GLU A 261 -8.53 -28.20 14.52
C GLU A 261 -8.35 -26.69 14.75
N GLU A 262 -7.64 -25.97 13.85
CA GLU A 262 -7.53 -24.51 13.92
C GLU A 262 -8.89 -23.83 13.71
N GLU A 263 -9.71 -24.35 12.79
CA GLU A 263 -11.06 -23.85 12.54
C GLU A 263 -11.99 -24.12 13.73
N ASP A 264 -12.01 -25.33 14.25
CA ASP A 264 -12.83 -25.73 15.40
C ASP A 264 -12.40 -24.98 16.68
N ALA A 265 -11.11 -24.64 16.81
CA ALA A 265 -10.57 -23.81 17.89
C ALA A 265 -10.82 -22.30 17.71
N GLY A 266 -11.38 -21.86 16.57
CA GLY A 266 -11.73 -20.47 16.32
C GLY A 266 -10.54 -19.56 15.95
N VAL A 267 -9.40 -20.12 15.55
CA VAL A 267 -8.17 -19.36 15.23
C VAL A 267 -8.42 -18.33 14.12
N VAL A 268 -9.29 -18.67 13.15
CA VAL A 268 -9.65 -17.77 12.05
C VAL A 268 -10.33 -16.51 12.59
N GLN A 269 -11.29 -16.66 13.50
CA GLN A 269 -12.04 -15.56 14.11
C GLN A 269 -11.15 -14.74 15.04
N GLU A 270 -10.19 -15.37 15.73
CA GLU A 270 -9.21 -14.67 16.54
C GLU A 270 -8.26 -13.79 15.72
N ILE A 271 -7.76 -14.27 14.57
CA ILE A 271 -6.97 -13.46 13.64
C ILE A 271 -7.81 -12.27 13.13
N LEU A 272 -9.06 -12.51 12.72
CA LEU A 272 -9.95 -11.45 12.25
C LEU A 272 -10.23 -10.39 13.33
N LYS A 273 -10.42 -10.82 14.58
CA LYS A 273 -10.61 -9.93 15.73
C LYS A 273 -9.37 -9.10 16.01
N LEU A 274 -8.20 -9.74 16.07
CA LEU A 274 -6.90 -9.08 16.28
C LEU A 274 -6.62 -8.06 15.18
N CYS A 275 -6.92 -8.41 13.93
CA CYS A 275 -6.68 -7.56 12.76
C CYS A 275 -7.85 -6.64 12.43
N SER A 276 -8.91 -6.57 13.26
CA SER A 276 -10.06 -5.72 13.00
C SER A 276 -9.66 -4.24 12.98
N PHE A 277 -10.41 -3.44 12.23
CA PHE A 277 -10.19 -2.00 12.17
C PHE A 277 -10.22 -1.39 13.58
N ASP A 278 -11.24 -1.71 14.36
CA ASP A 278 -11.43 -1.19 15.71
C ASP A 278 -10.29 -1.59 16.65
N ASN A 279 -9.82 -2.84 16.59
CA ASN A 279 -8.67 -3.24 17.40
C ASN A 279 -7.42 -2.46 16.98
N LEU A 280 -7.03 -2.55 15.71
CA LEU A 280 -5.79 -1.94 15.22
C LEU A 280 -5.77 -0.42 15.40
N SER A 281 -6.86 0.29 15.11
CA SER A 281 -6.92 1.75 15.23
C SER A 281 -6.85 2.24 16.68
N ASN A 282 -7.19 1.37 17.64
CA ASN A 282 -7.23 1.73 19.06
C ASN A 282 -5.94 1.40 19.83
N LEU A 283 -5.02 0.63 19.23
CA LEU A 283 -3.74 0.31 19.85
C LEU A 283 -2.87 1.57 20.06
N PRO A 284 -2.18 1.71 21.21
CA PRO A 284 -1.32 2.86 21.49
C PRO A 284 -0.26 3.11 20.42
N VAL A 285 0.36 2.05 19.89
CA VAL A 285 1.35 2.16 18.81
C VAL A 285 0.76 2.82 17.56
N ASN A 286 -0.51 2.56 17.24
CA ASN A 286 -1.17 3.08 16.05
C ASN A 286 -1.79 4.48 16.26
N ARG A 287 -2.15 4.83 17.49
CA ARG A 287 -2.64 6.18 17.82
C ARG A 287 -1.52 7.21 17.89
N ASN A 288 -0.37 6.83 18.45
CA ASN A 288 0.67 7.77 18.87
C ASN A 288 1.98 7.65 18.09
N GLY A 289 2.22 6.52 17.41
CA GLY A 289 3.47 6.28 16.69
C GLY A 289 3.56 6.99 15.33
N LYS A 290 4.75 6.94 14.75
CA LYS A 290 5.07 7.45 13.40
C LYS A 290 6.00 6.46 12.70
N LEU A 291 5.92 6.40 11.37
CA LEU A 291 6.92 5.73 10.55
C LEU A 291 8.25 6.48 10.59
N SER A 292 9.35 5.82 10.20
CA SER A 292 10.67 6.45 10.07
C SER A 292 10.69 7.61 9.07
N SER A 293 9.80 7.56 8.07
CA SER A 293 9.57 8.61 7.08
C SER A 293 8.71 9.78 7.58
N GLY A 294 8.17 9.69 8.80
CA GLY A 294 7.49 10.77 9.52
C GLY A 294 5.95 10.70 9.55
N GLU A 295 5.33 9.85 8.74
CA GLU A 295 3.88 9.69 8.70
C GLU A 295 3.35 9.15 10.02
N ALA A 296 2.40 9.86 10.61
CA ALA A 296 1.75 9.39 11.84
C ALA A 296 0.93 8.13 11.58
N HIS A 297 1.07 7.12 12.43
CA HIS A 297 0.36 5.84 12.28
C HIS A 297 -1.16 6.03 12.23
N ARG A 298 -1.70 6.99 12.99
CA ARG A 298 -3.13 7.33 12.98
C ARG A 298 -3.65 7.78 11.61
N ALA A 299 -2.78 8.25 10.71
CA ALA A 299 -3.18 8.65 9.36
C ALA A 299 -3.63 7.44 8.51
N PHE A 300 -3.16 6.23 8.82
CA PHE A 300 -3.55 5.00 8.12
C PHE A 300 -4.97 4.52 8.48
N PHE A 301 -5.52 4.98 9.61
CA PHE A 301 -6.84 4.60 10.11
C PHE A 301 -7.82 5.78 9.98
N ARG A 302 -8.89 5.61 9.19
CA ARG A 302 -9.89 6.67 8.96
C ARG A 302 -11.31 6.20 9.25
N ARG A 303 -11.88 5.38 8.37
CA ARG A 303 -13.24 4.80 8.52
C ARG A 303 -13.26 3.29 8.35
N GLY A 304 -12.49 2.76 7.39
CA GLY A 304 -12.47 1.31 7.14
C GLY A 304 -13.80 0.77 6.59
N GLU A 305 -14.54 1.61 5.88
CA GLU A 305 -15.88 1.36 5.33
C GLU A 305 -15.88 1.31 3.80
N ILE A 306 -16.94 0.71 3.24
CA ILE A 306 -17.26 0.69 1.79
C ILE A 306 -18.29 1.78 1.52
N GLY A 307 -18.13 2.51 0.41
CA GLY A 307 -19.11 3.46 -0.08
C GLY A 307 -19.03 4.85 0.55
N ASP A 308 -17.95 5.16 1.26
CA ASP A 308 -17.78 6.48 1.88
C ASP A 308 -17.62 7.59 0.83
N TRP A 309 -17.23 7.23 -0.40
CA TRP A 309 -17.25 8.16 -1.52
C TRP A 309 -18.57 8.90 -1.72
N LYS A 310 -19.70 8.31 -1.32
CA LYS A 310 -21.03 8.94 -1.39
C LYS A 310 -21.16 10.22 -0.56
N ASN A 311 -20.34 10.35 0.48
CA ASN A 311 -20.34 11.51 1.37
C ASN A 311 -19.47 12.67 0.85
N HIS A 312 -18.74 12.45 -0.25
CA HIS A 312 -17.69 13.37 -0.70
C HIS A 312 -17.78 13.73 -2.18
N LEU A 313 -18.15 12.79 -3.05
CA LEU A 313 -18.19 13.01 -4.49
C LEU A 313 -19.56 13.50 -4.94
N THR A 314 -19.58 14.44 -5.90
CA THR A 314 -20.82 14.87 -6.57
C THR A 314 -21.29 13.81 -7.57
N ALA A 315 -22.55 13.90 -8.00
CA ALA A 315 -23.11 13.00 -9.01
C ALA A 315 -22.26 12.96 -10.30
N ASP A 316 -21.81 14.13 -10.78
CA ASP A 316 -20.97 14.23 -11.99
C ASP A 316 -19.62 13.55 -11.81
N MET A 317 -18.96 13.73 -10.66
CA MET A 317 -17.70 13.06 -10.34
C MET A 317 -17.86 11.54 -10.27
N ILE A 318 -18.97 11.07 -9.70
CA ILE A 318 -19.30 9.64 -9.65
C ILE A 318 -19.50 9.09 -11.05
N GLN A 319 -20.28 9.79 -11.89
CA GLN A 319 -20.54 9.38 -13.27
C GLN A 319 -19.24 9.32 -14.08
N GLN A 320 -18.36 10.31 -13.94
CA GLN A 320 -17.08 10.34 -14.64
C GLN A 320 -16.18 9.17 -14.24
N LEU A 321 -16.02 8.88 -12.94
CA LEU A 321 -15.23 7.72 -12.51
C LEU A 321 -15.84 6.39 -12.95
N ASN A 322 -17.16 6.27 -12.91
CA ASN A 322 -17.85 5.08 -13.40
C ASN A 322 -17.61 4.88 -14.90
N ALA A 323 -17.71 5.94 -15.71
CA ALA A 323 -17.46 5.88 -17.14
C ALA A 323 -16.01 5.43 -17.45
N ILE A 324 -15.01 6.03 -16.79
CA ILE A 324 -13.61 5.64 -16.96
C ILE A 324 -13.42 4.17 -16.53
N THR A 325 -14.03 3.77 -15.41
CA THR A 325 -13.89 2.40 -14.88
C THR A 325 -14.51 1.37 -15.82
N GLU A 326 -15.70 1.65 -16.36
CA GLU A 326 -16.37 0.77 -17.32
C GLU A 326 -15.55 0.67 -18.62
N GLU A 327 -15.12 1.81 -19.18
CA GLU A 327 -14.29 1.86 -20.38
C GLU A 327 -12.99 1.05 -20.22
N LYS A 328 -12.29 1.26 -19.11
CA LYS A 328 -10.95 0.69 -18.89
C LYS A 328 -10.98 -0.77 -18.44
N LEU A 329 -11.98 -1.20 -17.67
CA LEU A 329 -11.95 -2.51 -16.99
C LEU A 329 -13.04 -3.48 -17.43
N ALA A 330 -14.23 -3.00 -17.84
CA ALA A 330 -15.36 -3.90 -18.06
C ALA A 330 -15.16 -4.81 -19.27
N GLN A 331 -14.47 -4.33 -20.31
CA GLN A 331 -14.08 -5.15 -21.47
C GLN A 331 -13.15 -6.32 -21.10
N HIS A 332 -12.50 -6.26 -19.95
CA HIS A 332 -11.61 -7.31 -19.42
C HIS A 332 -12.28 -8.17 -18.35
N GLY A 333 -13.60 -8.04 -18.17
CA GLY A 333 -14.36 -8.80 -17.17
C GLY A 333 -14.19 -8.32 -15.73
N LEU A 334 -13.60 -7.14 -15.51
CA LEU A 334 -13.40 -6.55 -14.19
C LEU A 334 -14.38 -5.39 -13.97
N ARG A 335 -15.26 -5.53 -12.98
CA ARG A 335 -16.30 -4.53 -12.62
C ARG A 335 -16.33 -4.27 -11.12
N PHE A 336 -16.76 -3.07 -10.73
CA PHE A 336 -16.87 -2.61 -9.34
C PHE A 336 -18.30 -2.27 -8.95
#